data_AF-A0A939AJN1-F1
#
_entry.id   AF-A0A939AJN1-F1
#
_cell.length_a   1.000
_cell.length_b   1.000
_cell.length_c   1.000
_cell.angle_alpha   90.00
_cell.angle_beta   90.00
_cell.angle_gamma   90.00
#
_symmetry.space_group_name_H-M   'P 1'
#
loop_
_entity.id
_entity.type
_entity.pdbx_description
1 polymer ?
#
loop_
_entity_poly.entity_id
_entity_poly.type
_entity_poly.pdbx_seq_one_letter_code
_entity_poly.pdbx_strand_id
1 'polypeptide(L)'
;MTETMTTVEEILERKSHAVTRDPEVAPTHDIREALFELEAKGEIVVQRVPENHVEVKTKFGRTKKIPIDHTWHHKSCGQCGHIPGYTSSIFWLHRQFNLDYLDPTDQTSCTGWNYYASATSNAAAQAAVMSRNFAAAYETGYFPTIHCGTSYGHYKEIREQLVHHKGLRDEVRRILDKMGKPLVIPEELVHYSEWVHVMRHKFAEKQTVDMSMIRATVHPACHYYKIVAEDAIYDPDIYGGQRTATVTGTLEALGIDVADYSTWFDCCGFGFRHVLVQRDFTRSFSTLRKIEVMKNEVNPDLTVTHDTGCVTTLDKSQFSAKAHDRNVGIPVLSDAQVAALAMGAHPFRVVQFHWHSTDWRPFLDKLGINWQKYWDEFQNDLELIRAGQKSGITWEDADKPVVYG
;
A
#
# COMPACT_ATOMS: atom_id res chain seq x y z
N MET A 1 34.54 -8.07 24.73
CA MET A 1 33.34 -7.30 25.11
C MET A 1 32.20 -8.29 25.20
N THR A 2 31.76 -8.60 26.41
CA THR A 2 30.57 -9.42 26.66
C THR A 2 29.36 -8.51 26.41
N GLU A 3 28.78 -8.57 25.21
CA GLU A 3 27.45 -8.02 25.00
C GLU A 3 26.49 -8.83 25.87
N THR A 4 26.04 -8.22 26.97
CA THR A 4 24.91 -8.71 27.74
C THR A 4 23.71 -8.74 26.81
N MET A 5 23.27 -9.96 26.46
CA MET A 5 22.08 -10.16 25.67
C MET A 5 20.88 -9.56 26.42
N THR A 6 20.12 -8.71 25.73
CA THR A 6 18.89 -8.11 26.28
C THR A 6 17.90 -9.21 26.61
N THR A 7 17.35 -9.21 27.82
CA THR A 7 16.36 -10.19 28.25
C THR A 7 15.00 -9.93 27.59
N VAL A 8 14.10 -10.93 27.60
CA VAL A 8 12.74 -10.76 27.07
C VAL A 8 11.99 -9.72 27.90
N GLU A 9 12.20 -9.74 29.21
CA GLU A 9 11.64 -8.78 30.17
C GLU A 9 12.07 -7.35 29.84
N GLU A 10 13.37 -7.12 29.58
CA GLU A 10 13.89 -5.82 29.16
C GLU A 10 13.31 -5.36 27.81
N ILE A 11 13.09 -6.28 26.87
CA ILE A 11 12.43 -5.96 25.58
C ILE A 11 10.98 -5.56 25.81
N LEU A 12 10.25 -6.27 26.68
CA LEU A 12 8.85 -5.99 27.00
C LEU A 12 8.72 -4.66 27.75
N GLU A 13 9.61 -4.39 28.70
CA GLU A 13 9.67 -3.13 29.43
C GLU A 13 10.01 -1.96 28.50
N ARG A 14 10.97 -2.09 27.59
CA ARG A 14 11.23 -1.04 26.59
C ARG A 14 10.02 -0.78 25.69
N LYS A 15 9.27 -1.83 25.36
CA LYS A 15 8.06 -1.72 24.51
C LYS A 15 6.83 -1.22 25.26
N SER A 16 6.82 -1.23 26.59
CA SER A 16 5.70 -0.71 27.40
C SER A 16 5.72 0.82 27.54
N HIS A 17 6.82 1.48 27.15
CA HIS A 17 6.97 2.92 27.17
C HIS A 17 6.74 3.53 25.78
N ALA A 18 6.29 4.79 25.74
CA ALA A 18 6.17 5.54 24.50
C ALA A 18 7.53 5.73 23.83
N VAL A 19 7.59 5.61 22.49
CA VAL A 19 8.85 5.80 21.75
C VAL A 19 9.21 7.28 21.71
N THR A 20 10.30 7.66 22.39
CA THR A 20 10.95 8.96 22.16
C THR A 20 11.69 8.90 20.83
N ARG A 21 11.32 9.79 19.90
CA ARG A 21 11.98 9.86 18.59
C ARG A 21 13.25 10.67 18.69
N ASP A 22 14.31 10.13 18.11
CA ASP A 22 15.59 10.80 18.03
C ASP A 22 16.17 10.55 16.63
N PRO A 23 16.31 11.60 15.80
CA PRO A 23 16.95 11.48 14.49
C PRO A 23 18.41 11.02 14.58
N GLU A 24 19.11 11.30 15.68
CA GLU A 24 20.52 10.95 15.87
C GLU A 24 20.75 9.45 16.08
N VAL A 25 19.70 8.71 16.47
CA VAL A 25 19.77 7.24 16.61
C VAL A 25 19.26 6.50 15.37
N ALA A 26 18.95 7.22 14.28
CA ALA A 26 18.61 6.59 13.02
C ALA A 26 19.79 5.73 12.51
N PRO A 27 19.55 4.48 12.05
CA PRO A 27 20.62 3.61 11.54
C PRO A 27 21.33 4.17 10.31
N THR A 28 20.67 5.05 9.58
CA THR A 28 21.13 5.66 8.33
C THR A 28 20.88 7.17 8.35
N HIS A 29 21.75 7.92 7.66
CA HIS A 29 21.58 9.37 7.47
C HIS A 29 20.40 9.66 6.53
N ASP A 30 19.91 10.91 6.52
CA ASP A 30 18.87 11.31 5.58
C ASP A 30 19.44 11.30 4.15
N ILE A 31 19.06 10.28 3.38
CA ILE A 31 19.49 10.09 1.99
C ILE A 31 19.21 11.30 1.08
N ARG A 32 18.27 12.19 1.45
CA ARG A 32 17.97 13.40 0.67
C ARG A 32 19.16 14.35 0.59
N GLU A 33 20.00 14.43 1.62
CA GLU A 33 21.21 15.24 1.60
C GLU A 33 22.14 14.78 0.47
N ALA A 34 22.39 13.47 0.39
CA ALA A 34 23.19 12.88 -0.68
C ALA A 34 22.54 13.03 -2.06
N LEU A 35 21.21 12.98 -2.16
CA LEU A 35 20.49 13.26 -3.42
C LEU A 35 20.73 14.70 -3.89
N PHE A 36 20.64 15.69 -3.00
CA PHE A 36 20.86 17.10 -3.35
C PHE A 36 22.31 17.37 -3.74
N GLU A 37 23.28 16.71 -3.10
CA GLU A 37 24.68 16.79 -3.53
C GLU A 37 24.90 16.22 -4.93
N LEU A 38 24.27 15.09 -5.25
CA LEU A 38 24.36 14.49 -6.58
C LEU A 38 23.69 15.35 -7.65
N GLU A 39 22.56 15.99 -7.33
CA GLU A 39 21.91 16.96 -8.20
C GLU A 39 22.78 18.19 -8.44
N ALA A 40 23.41 18.75 -7.39
CA ALA A 40 24.32 19.89 -7.52
C ALA A 40 25.55 19.57 -8.40
N LYS A 41 25.97 18.29 -8.45
CA LYS A 41 27.01 17.78 -9.35
C LYS A 41 26.50 17.49 -10.77
N GLY A 42 25.22 17.69 -11.05
CA GLY A 42 24.59 17.39 -12.35
C GLY A 42 24.46 15.90 -12.65
N GLU A 43 24.53 15.03 -11.62
CA GLU A 43 24.48 13.58 -11.82
C GLU A 43 23.04 13.03 -11.88
N ILE A 44 22.11 13.67 -11.20
CA ILE A 44 20.70 13.28 -11.21
C ILE A 44 19.84 14.54 -11.27
N VAL A 45 18.57 14.36 -11.63
CA VAL A 45 17.53 15.35 -11.40
C VAL A 45 16.73 14.91 -10.19
N VAL A 46 16.52 15.78 -9.20
CA VAL A 46 15.68 15.47 -8.05
C VAL A 46 14.31 16.12 -8.21
N GLN A 47 13.28 15.29 -8.43
CA GLN A 47 11.91 15.78 -8.52
C GLN A 47 11.44 16.17 -7.11
N ARG A 48 11.26 17.47 -6.87
CA ARG A 48 10.79 18.00 -5.59
C ARG A 48 9.33 17.67 -5.34
N VAL A 49 8.95 17.51 -4.07
CA VAL A 49 7.53 17.35 -3.68
C VAL A 49 6.78 18.65 -3.98
N PRO A 50 5.57 18.61 -4.57
CA PRO A 50 4.73 19.78 -4.80
C PRO A 50 4.46 20.61 -3.52
N GLU A 51 4.13 21.90 -3.70
CA GLU A 51 3.84 22.80 -2.57
C GLU A 51 2.66 22.32 -1.72
N ASN A 52 1.62 21.77 -2.35
CA ASN A 52 0.46 21.20 -1.65
C ASN A 52 0.80 19.81 -1.09
N HIS A 53 1.39 19.78 0.10
CA HIS A 53 1.74 18.55 0.81
C HIS A 53 1.42 18.64 2.30
N VAL A 54 1.37 17.48 2.95
CA VAL A 54 1.30 17.34 4.41
C VAL A 54 2.61 16.78 4.92
N GLU A 55 3.12 17.37 5.99
CA GLU A 55 4.31 16.88 6.68
C GLU A 55 3.91 15.86 7.76
N VAL A 56 4.59 14.72 7.73
CA VAL A 56 4.44 13.65 8.72
C VAL A 56 5.80 13.24 9.25
N LYS A 57 5.79 12.54 10.39
CA LYS A 57 7.01 12.09 11.05
C LYS A 57 7.25 10.61 10.78
N THR A 58 8.47 10.28 10.42
CA THR A 58 8.89 8.88 10.30
C THR A 58 9.28 8.29 11.66
N LYS A 59 9.63 7.01 11.68
CA LYS A 59 10.05 6.25 12.87
C LYS A 59 11.04 6.99 13.77
N PHE A 60 12.05 7.64 13.19
CA PHE A 60 13.10 8.35 13.93
C PHE A 60 12.89 9.87 13.96
N GLY A 61 11.73 10.38 13.53
CA GLY A 61 11.40 11.80 13.61
C GLY A 61 11.78 12.65 12.40
N ARG A 62 12.32 12.06 11.33
CA ARG A 62 12.50 12.74 10.04
C ARG A 62 11.15 13.28 9.56
N THR A 63 11.13 14.53 9.11
CA THR A 63 9.96 15.08 8.41
C THR A 63 9.93 14.54 6.98
N LYS A 64 8.86 13.83 6.67
CA LYS A 64 8.54 13.33 5.32
C LYS A 64 7.36 14.14 4.77
N LYS A 65 7.47 14.56 3.50
CA LYS A 65 6.42 15.31 2.80
C LYS A 65 5.57 14.36 1.96
N ILE A 66 4.25 14.43 2.12
CA ILE A 66 3.30 13.63 1.35
C ILE A 66 2.45 14.59 0.50
N PRO A 67 2.58 14.57 -0.85
CA PRO A 67 1.79 15.43 -1.72
C PRO A 67 0.30 15.09 -1.60
N ILE A 68 -0.58 16.09 -1.66
CA ILE A 68 -2.03 15.90 -1.56
C ILE A 68 -2.66 15.74 -2.94
N ASP A 69 -2.23 16.52 -3.93
CA ASP A 69 -2.66 16.49 -5.33
C ASP A 69 -1.47 16.51 -6.30
N HIS A 70 -1.75 16.67 -7.59
CA HIS A 70 -0.78 16.58 -8.69
C HIS A 70 0.03 15.27 -8.63
N THR A 71 -0.65 14.17 -8.32
CA THR A 71 -0.03 12.85 -8.14
C THR A 71 -0.04 12.02 -9.43
N TRP A 72 1.06 11.33 -9.70
CA TRP A 72 1.20 10.36 -10.80
C TRP A 72 0.99 8.96 -10.26
N HIS A 73 -0.04 8.26 -10.74
CA HIS A 73 -0.44 6.96 -10.22
C HIS A 73 0.50 5.86 -10.72
N HIS A 74 1.56 5.57 -9.95
CA HIS A 74 2.45 4.46 -10.31
C HIS A 74 1.73 3.13 -10.16
N LYS A 75 1.40 2.53 -11.31
CA LYS A 75 0.64 1.30 -11.44
C LYS A 75 1.34 0.10 -10.85
N SER A 76 0.54 -0.72 -10.16
CA SER A 76 0.91 -2.04 -9.70
C SER A 76 0.32 -3.10 -10.63
N CYS A 77 1.14 -3.99 -11.19
CA CYS A 77 0.66 -5.14 -11.96
C CYS A 77 -0.26 -6.04 -11.12
N GLY A 78 0.02 -6.16 -9.82
CA GLY A 78 -0.83 -6.89 -8.88
C GLY A 78 -2.21 -6.23 -8.74
N GLN A 79 -2.27 -4.90 -8.55
CA GLN A 79 -3.55 -4.21 -8.32
C GLN A 79 -4.37 -4.23 -9.60
N CYS A 80 -3.77 -3.81 -10.70
CA CYS A 80 -4.48 -3.70 -11.97
C CYS A 80 -4.95 -5.07 -12.48
N GLY A 81 -4.19 -6.15 -12.21
CA GLY A 81 -4.47 -7.48 -12.73
C GLY A 81 -5.22 -8.43 -11.79
N HIS A 82 -5.11 -8.27 -10.46
CA HIS A 82 -5.65 -9.24 -9.50
C HIS A 82 -6.73 -8.65 -8.59
N ILE A 83 -6.55 -7.41 -8.11
CA ILE A 83 -7.48 -6.72 -7.20
C ILE A 83 -7.70 -5.27 -7.68
N PRO A 84 -8.39 -5.05 -8.82
CA PRO A 84 -8.54 -3.72 -9.43
C PRO A 84 -9.33 -2.71 -8.56
N GLY A 85 -10.09 -3.21 -7.58
CA GLY A 85 -10.74 -2.42 -6.54
C GLY A 85 -9.80 -1.51 -5.74
N TYR A 86 -8.51 -1.88 -5.63
CA TYR A 86 -7.49 -1.02 -5.02
C TYR A 86 -7.35 0.32 -5.76
N THR A 87 -7.04 0.22 -7.05
CA THR A 87 -6.71 1.36 -7.90
C THR A 87 -7.94 2.25 -8.10
N SER A 88 -9.09 1.64 -8.37
CA SER A 88 -10.36 2.35 -8.52
C SER A 88 -10.79 3.07 -7.24
N SER A 89 -10.58 2.48 -6.06
CA SER A 89 -10.84 3.16 -4.78
C SER A 89 -9.96 4.40 -4.59
N ILE A 90 -8.66 4.32 -4.93
CA ILE A 90 -7.76 5.47 -4.80
C ILE A 90 -8.16 6.59 -5.76
N PHE A 91 -8.47 6.26 -7.02
CA PHE A 91 -8.96 7.25 -7.98
C PHE A 91 -10.27 7.87 -7.53
N TRP A 92 -11.23 7.05 -7.09
CA TRP A 92 -12.50 7.55 -6.58
C TRP A 92 -12.30 8.51 -5.41
N LEU A 93 -11.41 8.18 -4.45
CA LEU A 93 -11.06 9.07 -3.35
C LEU A 93 -10.50 10.42 -3.85
N HIS A 94 -9.56 10.43 -4.81
CA HIS A 94 -9.07 11.68 -5.39
C HIS A 94 -10.21 12.54 -5.98
N ARG A 95 -11.13 11.89 -6.70
CA ARG A 95 -12.29 12.55 -7.32
C ARG A 95 -13.27 13.13 -6.29
N GLN A 96 -13.51 12.45 -5.18
CA GLN A 96 -14.39 12.96 -4.10
C GLN A 96 -13.87 14.23 -3.42
N PHE A 97 -12.56 14.51 -3.54
CA PHE A 97 -11.94 15.73 -3.05
C PHE A 97 -11.53 16.70 -4.17
N ASN A 98 -11.90 16.41 -5.42
CA ASN A 98 -11.53 17.20 -6.59
C ASN A 98 -10.01 17.47 -6.67
N LEU A 99 -9.22 16.43 -6.40
CA LEU A 99 -7.77 16.49 -6.42
C LEU A 99 -7.27 16.16 -7.83
N ASP A 100 -6.24 16.89 -8.25
CA ASP A 100 -5.59 16.62 -9.54
C ASP A 100 -4.70 15.36 -9.45
N TYR A 101 -4.84 14.47 -10.42
CA TYR A 101 -4.06 13.23 -10.50
C TYR A 101 -3.96 12.76 -11.96
N LEU A 102 -2.89 12.01 -12.26
CA LEU A 102 -2.66 11.42 -13.57
C LEU A 102 -2.64 9.89 -13.48
N ASP A 103 -3.50 9.24 -14.28
CA ASP A 103 -3.49 7.79 -14.52
C ASP A 103 -2.68 7.48 -15.80
N PRO A 104 -1.43 6.96 -15.68
CA PRO A 104 -0.58 6.75 -16.84
C PRO A 104 -1.05 5.57 -17.70
N THR A 105 -1.24 5.77 -19.00
CA THR A 105 -1.71 4.71 -19.92
C THR A 105 -0.60 3.81 -20.45
N ASP A 106 0.67 4.22 -20.34
CA ASP A 106 1.84 3.60 -20.97
C ASP A 106 2.90 3.10 -19.97
N GLN A 107 2.59 3.13 -18.66
CA GLN A 107 3.49 2.59 -17.65
C GLN A 107 3.65 1.06 -17.80
N THR A 108 4.89 0.57 -17.72
CA THR A 108 5.18 -0.87 -17.64
C THR A 108 5.55 -1.32 -16.21
N SER A 109 5.77 -2.63 -16.04
CA SER A 109 6.11 -3.24 -14.75
C SER A 109 7.24 -2.53 -14.00
N CYS A 110 7.15 -2.53 -12.67
CA CYS A 110 8.15 -2.06 -11.73
C CYS A 110 9.28 -3.08 -11.46
N THR A 111 9.12 -4.30 -11.98
CA THR A 111 10.00 -5.47 -11.80
C THR A 111 10.26 -5.94 -10.36
N GLY A 112 9.63 -5.33 -9.35
CA GLY A 112 9.86 -5.65 -7.94
C GLY A 112 9.59 -7.10 -7.56
N TRP A 113 8.53 -7.73 -8.11
CA TRP A 113 8.27 -9.15 -7.86
C TRP A 113 9.40 -10.04 -8.39
N ASN A 114 9.91 -9.76 -9.60
CA ASN A 114 11.02 -10.51 -10.19
C ASN A 114 12.33 -10.30 -9.42
N TYR A 115 12.57 -9.08 -8.93
CA TYR A 115 13.71 -8.76 -8.07
C TYR A 115 13.69 -9.62 -6.79
N TYR A 116 12.63 -9.56 -6.00
CA TYR A 116 12.53 -10.31 -4.74
C TYR A 116 12.36 -11.83 -4.94
N ALA A 117 11.88 -12.27 -6.11
CA ALA A 117 11.88 -13.68 -6.46
C ALA A 117 13.27 -14.22 -6.83
N SER A 118 14.29 -13.37 -6.89
CA SER A 118 15.62 -13.68 -7.43
C SER A 118 15.56 -14.20 -8.88
N ALA A 119 14.53 -13.80 -9.64
CA ALA A 119 14.35 -14.20 -11.04
C ALA A 119 15.17 -13.33 -12.01
N THR A 120 15.61 -12.15 -11.55
CA THR A 120 16.40 -11.20 -12.34
C THR A 120 17.55 -10.63 -11.52
N SER A 121 18.79 -10.97 -11.86
CA SER A 121 20.00 -10.59 -11.09
C SER A 121 20.77 -9.40 -11.68
N ASN A 122 20.23 -8.70 -12.68
CA ASN A 122 20.88 -7.54 -13.28
C ASN A 122 20.47 -6.25 -12.56
N ALA A 123 21.36 -5.71 -11.71
CA ALA A 123 21.13 -4.49 -10.94
C ALA A 123 20.89 -3.26 -11.81
N ALA A 124 21.65 -3.08 -12.90
CA ALA A 124 21.47 -1.97 -13.82
C ALA A 124 20.11 -2.01 -14.51
N ALA A 125 19.62 -3.19 -14.89
CA ALA A 125 18.30 -3.34 -15.47
C ALA A 125 17.18 -2.98 -14.47
N GLN A 126 17.29 -3.42 -13.20
CA GLN A 126 16.31 -3.05 -12.17
C GLN A 126 16.29 -1.54 -11.92
N ALA A 127 17.48 -0.95 -11.78
CA ALA A 127 17.62 0.47 -11.54
C ALA A 127 17.14 1.32 -12.72
N ALA A 128 17.40 0.88 -13.95
CA ALA A 128 16.91 1.55 -15.17
C ALA A 128 15.38 1.49 -15.28
N VAL A 129 14.73 0.39 -14.91
CA VAL A 129 13.25 0.29 -14.92
C VAL A 129 12.63 1.27 -13.93
N MET A 130 13.14 1.36 -12.69
CA MET A 130 12.68 2.36 -11.73
C MET A 130 12.85 3.77 -12.30
N SER A 131 14.07 4.09 -12.75
CA SER A 131 14.42 5.41 -13.23
C SER A 131 13.61 5.83 -14.46
N ARG A 132 13.30 4.89 -15.36
CA ARG A 132 12.41 5.12 -16.50
C ARG A 132 10.99 5.47 -16.06
N ASN A 133 10.46 4.83 -15.03
CA ASN A 133 9.13 5.14 -14.50
C ASN A 133 9.09 6.54 -13.85
N PHE A 134 10.12 6.91 -13.07
CA PHE A 134 10.21 8.26 -12.51
C PHE A 134 10.45 9.33 -13.56
N ALA A 135 11.24 9.06 -14.59
CA ALA A 135 11.38 9.95 -15.73
C ALA A 135 10.04 10.17 -16.45
N ALA A 136 9.23 9.11 -16.62
CA ALA A 136 7.89 9.24 -17.20
C ALA A 136 6.96 10.10 -16.32
N ALA A 137 6.97 9.91 -15.00
CA ALA A 137 6.22 10.79 -14.09
C ALA A 137 6.70 12.25 -14.20
N TYR A 138 8.02 12.47 -14.16
CA TYR A 138 8.63 13.79 -14.27
C TYR A 138 8.27 14.53 -15.56
N GLU A 139 8.27 13.84 -16.71
CA GLU A 139 7.88 14.42 -18.01
C GLU A 139 6.43 14.90 -18.05
N THR A 140 5.55 14.33 -17.22
CA THR A 140 4.15 14.78 -17.10
C THR A 140 3.98 15.96 -16.15
N GLY A 141 4.97 16.25 -15.30
CA GLY A 141 4.88 17.23 -14.21
C GLY A 141 4.23 16.71 -12.92
N TYR A 142 3.64 15.51 -12.93
CA TYR A 142 2.98 14.93 -11.76
C TYR A 142 3.97 14.15 -10.86
N PHE A 143 3.76 14.17 -9.55
CA PHE A 143 4.64 13.54 -8.56
C PHE A 143 4.28 12.06 -8.33
N PRO A 144 5.23 11.11 -8.46
CA PRO A 144 4.93 9.69 -8.39
C PRO A 144 4.48 9.25 -6.99
N THR A 145 3.27 8.67 -6.92
CA THR A 145 2.77 7.92 -5.77
C THR A 145 2.84 6.44 -6.09
N ILE A 146 3.45 5.62 -5.23
CA ILE A 146 3.74 4.20 -5.46
C ILE A 146 2.67 3.32 -4.84
N HIS A 147 1.98 2.53 -5.66
CA HIS A 147 0.79 1.84 -5.19
C HIS A 147 1.09 0.45 -4.60
N CYS A 148 2.17 -0.22 -4.99
CA CYS A 148 2.55 -1.52 -4.44
C CYS A 148 3.59 -1.37 -3.33
N GLY A 149 3.36 -1.97 -2.17
CA GLY A 149 4.37 -2.06 -1.10
C GLY A 149 5.65 -2.76 -1.58
N THR A 150 5.54 -3.75 -2.47
CA THR A 150 6.70 -4.38 -3.10
C THR A 150 7.51 -3.41 -3.96
N SER A 151 6.86 -2.64 -4.84
CA SER A 151 7.56 -1.64 -5.65
C SER A 151 8.19 -0.56 -4.79
N TYR A 152 7.50 -0.14 -3.74
CA TYR A 152 7.97 0.86 -2.81
C TYR A 152 9.23 0.41 -2.08
N GLY A 153 9.25 -0.80 -1.50
CA GLY A 153 10.46 -1.37 -0.91
C GLY A 153 11.61 -1.49 -1.91
N HIS A 154 11.33 -2.01 -3.11
CA HIS A 154 12.33 -2.17 -4.17
C HIS A 154 12.93 -0.82 -4.57
N TYR A 155 12.12 0.21 -4.73
CA TYR A 155 12.59 1.52 -5.13
C TYR A 155 13.40 2.23 -4.04
N LYS A 156 13.12 1.96 -2.76
CA LYS A 156 14.01 2.41 -1.67
C LYS A 156 15.40 1.81 -1.81
N GLU A 157 15.51 0.49 -2.01
CA GLU A 157 16.80 -0.18 -2.19
C GLU A 157 17.54 0.31 -3.45
N ILE A 158 16.84 0.48 -4.57
CA ILE A 158 17.44 1.02 -5.79
C ILE A 158 17.90 2.47 -5.59
N ARG A 159 17.15 3.29 -4.84
CA ARG A 159 17.55 4.68 -4.51
C ARG A 159 18.87 4.68 -3.73
N GLU A 160 19.00 3.84 -2.70
CA GLU A 160 20.26 3.66 -1.95
C GLU A 160 21.41 3.27 -2.90
N GLN A 161 21.18 2.29 -3.77
CA GLN A 161 22.21 1.83 -4.72
C GLN A 161 22.64 2.93 -5.70
N LEU A 162 21.68 3.69 -6.25
CA LEU A 162 21.96 4.79 -7.18
C LEU A 162 22.68 5.96 -6.51
N VAL A 163 22.45 6.20 -5.21
CA VAL A 163 23.16 7.23 -4.45
C VAL A 163 24.61 6.80 -4.20
N HIS A 164 24.82 5.59 -3.68
CA HIS A 164 26.13 5.14 -3.21
C HIS A 164 27.05 4.56 -4.29
N HIS A 165 26.51 4.07 -5.42
CA HIS A 165 27.31 3.41 -6.45
C HIS A 165 27.33 4.18 -7.76
N LYS A 166 28.33 5.06 -7.92
CA LYS A 166 28.52 5.85 -9.15
C LYS A 166 28.59 4.99 -10.42
N GLY A 167 29.28 3.84 -10.38
CA GLY A 167 29.39 2.95 -11.55
C GLY A 167 28.03 2.44 -12.04
N LEU A 168 27.15 2.05 -11.12
CA LEU A 168 25.77 1.66 -11.44
C LEU A 168 24.97 2.86 -11.97
N ARG A 169 25.10 4.02 -11.32
CA ARG A 169 24.45 5.26 -11.74
C ARG A 169 24.85 5.68 -13.17
N ASP A 170 26.13 5.58 -13.52
CA ASP A 170 26.64 5.86 -14.86
C ASP A 170 26.09 4.87 -15.89
N GLU A 171 25.96 3.59 -15.53
CA GLU A 171 25.36 2.58 -16.41
C GLU A 171 23.88 2.83 -16.66
N VAL A 172 23.12 3.15 -15.61
CA VAL A 172 21.71 3.51 -15.71
C VAL A 172 21.54 4.76 -16.57
N ARG A 173 22.37 5.78 -16.40
CA ARG A 173 22.34 6.98 -17.25
C ARG A 173 22.52 6.63 -18.72
N ARG A 174 23.53 5.81 -19.07
CA ARG A 174 23.73 5.34 -20.46
C ARG A 174 22.52 4.57 -21.02
N ILE A 175 21.77 3.86 -20.19
CA ILE A 175 20.54 3.18 -20.62
C ILE A 175 19.42 4.20 -20.90
N LEU A 176 19.23 5.17 -20.01
CA LEU A 176 18.19 6.20 -20.14
C LEU A 176 18.47 7.17 -21.28
N ASP A 177 19.74 7.49 -21.56
CA ASP A 177 20.14 8.34 -22.70
C ASP A 177 19.67 7.75 -24.03
N LYS A 178 19.68 6.41 -24.18
CA LYS A 178 19.16 5.72 -25.37
C LYS A 178 17.64 5.87 -25.53
N MET A 179 16.95 6.16 -24.44
CA MET A 179 15.50 6.41 -24.41
C MET A 179 15.17 7.91 -24.45
N GLY A 180 16.18 8.79 -24.45
CA GLY A 180 16.00 10.23 -24.34
C GLY A 180 15.43 10.67 -22.98
N LYS A 181 15.64 9.88 -21.91
CA LYS A 181 15.06 10.12 -20.58
C LYS A 181 16.11 10.62 -19.59
N PRO A 182 15.78 11.60 -18.73
CA PRO A 182 16.66 12.01 -17.64
C PRO A 182 16.71 10.95 -16.52
N LEU A 183 17.82 10.89 -15.78
CA LEU A 183 17.90 10.12 -14.54
C LEU A 183 17.26 10.93 -13.41
N VAL A 184 15.97 10.69 -13.17
CA VAL A 184 15.18 11.37 -12.14
C VAL A 184 15.04 10.48 -10.90
N ILE A 185 15.24 11.07 -9.73
CA ILE A 185 14.94 10.45 -8.44
C ILE A 185 14.04 11.40 -7.64
N PRO A 186 12.84 10.98 -7.18
CA PRO A 186 11.99 11.83 -6.34
C PRO A 186 12.65 12.18 -5.00
N GLU A 187 12.42 13.41 -4.51
CA GLU A 187 12.82 13.88 -3.17
C GLU A 187 12.29 12.93 -2.08
N GLU A 188 11.02 12.53 -2.21
CA GLU A 188 10.38 11.55 -1.35
C GLU A 188 9.86 10.38 -2.19
N LEU A 189 10.07 9.15 -1.70
CA LEU A 189 9.31 8.01 -2.18
C LEU A 189 8.02 7.95 -1.38
N VAL A 190 6.88 8.07 -2.04
CA VAL A 190 5.57 8.11 -1.38
C VAL A 190 4.79 6.85 -1.71
N HIS A 191 4.35 6.12 -0.69
CA HIS A 191 3.44 4.99 -0.87
C HIS A 191 1.99 5.48 -0.76
N TYR A 192 1.06 4.92 -1.54
CA TYR A 192 -0.33 5.40 -1.52
C TYR A 192 -0.99 5.32 -0.13
N SER A 193 -0.59 4.37 0.72
CA SER A 193 -1.11 4.25 2.09
C SER A 193 -0.67 5.41 2.97
N GLU A 194 0.46 6.05 2.65
CA GLU A 194 0.89 7.30 3.29
C GLU A 194 -0.03 8.45 2.88
N TRP A 195 -0.41 8.51 1.60
CA TRP A 195 -1.42 9.47 1.11
C TRP A 195 -2.80 9.24 1.76
N VAL A 196 -3.27 7.99 1.80
CA VAL A 196 -4.52 7.61 2.49
C VAL A 196 -4.46 8.01 3.96
N HIS A 197 -3.33 7.77 4.62
CA HIS A 197 -3.12 8.13 6.01
C HIS A 197 -3.21 9.65 6.23
N VAL A 198 -2.54 10.50 5.44
CA VAL A 198 -2.64 11.96 5.64
C VAL A 198 -4.02 12.52 5.31
N MET A 199 -4.78 11.83 4.46
CA MET A 199 -6.15 12.21 4.10
C MET A 199 -7.22 11.66 5.05
N ARG A 200 -6.87 10.78 5.99
CA ARG A 200 -7.81 10.03 6.86
C ARG A 200 -8.88 10.87 7.55
N HIS A 201 -8.53 12.05 8.05
CA HIS A 201 -9.47 12.91 8.76
C HIS A 201 -10.48 13.54 7.80
N LYS A 202 -10.06 13.90 6.58
CA LYS A 202 -10.98 14.34 5.52
C LYS A 202 -11.92 13.23 5.07
N PHE A 203 -11.46 11.96 5.09
CA PHE A 203 -12.33 10.82 4.84
C PHE A 203 -13.39 10.67 5.93
N ALA A 204 -12.99 10.75 7.20
CA ALA A 204 -13.89 10.70 8.35
C ALA A 204 -14.94 11.83 8.32
N GLU A 205 -14.55 13.05 7.94
CA GLU A 205 -15.48 14.19 7.77
C GLU A 205 -16.56 13.96 6.71
N LYS A 206 -16.25 13.17 5.67
CA LYS A 206 -17.19 12.81 4.59
C LYS A 206 -17.73 11.38 4.71
N GLN A 207 -17.51 10.72 5.83
CA GLN A 207 -17.96 9.35 6.07
C GLN A 207 -19.49 9.30 6.07
N THR A 208 -20.05 8.38 5.31
CA THR A 208 -21.51 8.15 5.20
C THR A 208 -21.92 6.80 5.75
N VAL A 209 -20.97 5.89 5.98
CA VAL A 209 -21.18 4.57 6.58
C VAL A 209 -20.60 4.56 7.98
N ASP A 210 -21.40 4.24 8.98
CA ASP A 210 -20.89 4.03 10.34
C ASP A 210 -20.05 2.74 10.38
N MET A 211 -18.76 2.90 10.70
CA MET A 211 -17.80 1.79 10.78
C MET A 211 -17.51 1.38 12.23
N SER A 212 -18.16 2.01 13.22
CA SER A 212 -17.87 1.83 14.66
C SER A 212 -18.12 0.42 15.19
N MET A 213 -19.00 -0.33 14.52
CA MET A 213 -19.31 -1.72 14.85
C MET A 213 -18.33 -2.73 14.26
N ILE A 214 -17.36 -2.29 13.45
CA ILE A 214 -16.39 -3.15 12.78
C ILE A 214 -15.17 -3.33 13.66
N ARG A 215 -14.79 -4.60 13.86
CA ARG A 215 -13.52 -5.00 14.46
C ARG A 215 -12.59 -5.51 13.37
N ALA A 216 -11.45 -4.86 13.21
CA ALA A 216 -10.47 -5.19 12.19
C ALA A 216 -9.13 -5.64 12.78
N THR A 217 -8.37 -6.37 11.98
CA THR A 217 -6.92 -6.59 12.22
C THR A 217 -6.11 -5.93 11.11
N VAL A 218 -4.91 -5.47 11.43
CA VAL A 218 -4.00 -4.86 10.46
C VAL A 218 -2.86 -5.81 10.12
N HIS A 219 -2.61 -5.99 8.83
CA HIS A 219 -1.39 -6.62 8.32
C HIS A 219 -0.56 -5.58 7.56
N PRO A 220 0.45 -4.96 8.17
CA PRO A 220 1.35 -4.05 7.48
C PRO A 220 2.23 -4.83 6.50
N ALA A 221 2.44 -4.30 5.30
CA ALA A 221 3.33 -4.91 4.34
C ALA A 221 4.77 -4.81 4.82
N CYS A 222 5.50 -5.93 4.82
CA CYS A 222 6.92 -5.94 5.22
C CYS A 222 7.76 -4.96 4.38
N HIS A 223 7.50 -4.86 3.08
CA HIS A 223 8.24 -3.97 2.18
C HIS A 223 7.92 -2.47 2.34
N TYR A 224 6.90 -2.14 3.13
CA TYR A 224 6.64 -0.76 3.48
C TYR A 224 7.55 -0.29 4.64
N TYR A 225 7.66 -1.07 5.73
CA TYR A 225 8.32 -0.62 6.96
C TYR A 225 9.55 -1.40 7.41
N LYS A 226 9.88 -2.56 6.83
CA LYS A 226 11.03 -3.37 7.28
C LYS A 226 12.30 -3.20 6.45
N ILE A 227 12.17 -2.83 5.18
CA ILE A 227 13.32 -2.76 4.25
C ILE A 227 14.17 -1.51 4.54
N VAL A 228 13.52 -0.34 4.58
CA VAL A 228 14.11 0.91 5.09
C VAL A 228 13.12 1.47 6.11
N ALA A 229 13.33 1.13 7.37
CA ALA A 229 12.39 1.38 8.46
C ALA A 229 12.31 2.86 8.86
N GLU A 230 13.38 3.59 8.61
CA GLU A 230 13.58 5.02 8.84
C GLU A 230 12.64 5.89 8.02
N ASP A 231 12.15 5.36 6.90
CA ASP A 231 11.30 6.06 5.97
C ASP A 231 9.80 5.83 6.24
N ALA A 232 9.45 4.85 7.08
CA ALA A 232 8.07 4.53 7.39
C ALA A 232 7.46 5.53 8.39
N ILE A 233 6.19 5.88 8.18
CA ILE A 233 5.43 6.74 9.08
C ILE A 233 5.08 6.00 10.37
N TYR A 234 5.37 6.67 11.47
CA TYR A 234 4.97 6.28 12.82
C TYR A 234 4.28 7.47 13.46
N ASP A 235 3.38 7.23 14.42
CA ASP A 235 2.64 8.27 15.13
C ASP A 235 2.62 7.90 16.63
N PRO A 236 2.97 8.79 17.58
CA PRO A 236 2.94 8.47 19.00
C PRO A 236 1.54 8.12 19.50
N ASP A 237 0.50 8.68 18.88
CA ASP A 237 -0.89 8.44 19.27
C ASP A 237 -1.38 7.07 18.77
N ILE A 238 -0.67 6.45 17.82
CA ILE A 238 -1.01 5.16 17.23
C ILE A 238 -0.03 4.10 17.72
N TYR A 239 -0.52 3.13 18.49
CA TYR A 239 0.30 2.10 19.14
C TYR A 239 1.48 2.64 19.98
N GLY A 240 1.38 3.86 20.54
CA GLY A 240 2.48 4.47 21.30
C GLY A 240 3.74 4.75 20.47
N GLY A 241 3.63 4.81 19.14
CA GLY A 241 4.77 4.92 18.24
C GLY A 241 5.62 3.65 18.12
N GLN A 242 5.15 2.49 18.56
CA GLN A 242 5.88 1.21 18.49
C GLN A 242 5.69 0.47 17.16
N ARG A 243 4.66 0.83 16.39
CA ARG A 243 4.28 0.21 15.12
C ARG A 243 3.99 1.29 14.08
N THR A 244 4.05 0.90 12.81
CA THR A 244 3.72 1.85 11.74
C THR A 244 2.26 2.30 11.81
N ALA A 245 2.04 3.59 11.53
CA ALA A 245 0.78 4.27 11.77
C ALA A 245 -0.20 4.30 10.58
N THR A 246 0.25 4.02 9.35
CA THR A 246 -0.55 4.35 8.15
C THR A 246 -1.93 3.71 8.12
N VAL A 247 -1.96 2.37 8.07
CA VAL A 247 -3.21 1.61 7.98
C VAL A 247 -4.03 1.78 9.26
N THR A 248 -3.44 1.56 10.43
CA THR A 248 -4.15 1.66 11.71
C THR A 248 -4.75 3.04 11.95
N GLY A 249 -3.99 4.11 11.73
CA GLY A 249 -4.50 5.47 11.90
C GLY A 249 -5.66 5.78 10.97
N THR A 250 -5.64 5.24 9.75
CA THR A 250 -6.78 5.37 8.82
C THR A 250 -8.03 4.69 9.38
N LEU A 251 -7.90 3.47 9.90
CA LEU A 251 -9.03 2.72 10.45
C LEU A 251 -9.59 3.36 11.72
N GLU A 252 -8.72 3.76 12.65
CA GLU A 252 -9.11 4.43 13.89
C GLU A 252 -9.81 5.77 13.61
N ALA A 253 -9.34 6.53 12.62
CA ALA A 253 -9.99 7.78 12.21
C ALA A 253 -11.40 7.56 11.64
N LEU A 254 -11.67 6.40 11.05
CA LEU A 254 -13.00 6.00 10.57
C LEU A 254 -13.89 5.38 11.68
N GLY A 255 -13.35 5.28 12.91
CA GLY A 255 -14.05 4.72 14.07
C GLY A 255 -13.95 3.19 14.21
N ILE A 256 -13.15 2.51 13.38
CA ILE A 256 -13.00 1.05 13.42
C ILE A 256 -12.19 0.63 14.64
N ASP A 257 -12.65 -0.42 15.33
CA ASP A 257 -11.91 -1.05 16.42
C ASP A 257 -10.75 -1.92 15.87
N VAL A 258 -9.51 -1.45 16.03
CA VAL A 258 -8.33 -2.13 15.52
C VAL A 258 -7.70 -3.03 16.59
N ALA A 259 -7.94 -4.33 16.45
CA ALA A 259 -7.46 -5.32 17.40
C ALA A 259 -6.02 -5.79 17.13
N ASP A 260 -5.34 -6.17 18.20
CA ASP A 260 -4.01 -6.77 18.17
C ASP A 260 -4.05 -8.31 18.07
N TYR A 261 -2.97 -8.91 17.55
CA TYR A 261 -2.80 -10.36 17.46
C TYR A 261 -1.31 -10.74 17.48
N SER A 262 -1.00 -11.93 17.97
CA SER A 262 0.36 -12.37 18.33
C SER A 262 1.34 -12.40 17.17
N THR A 263 0.86 -12.65 15.95
CA THR A 263 1.70 -12.75 14.75
C THR A 263 1.71 -11.47 13.91
N TRP A 264 1.38 -10.30 14.49
CA TRP A 264 1.29 -9.02 13.75
C TRP A 264 2.52 -8.73 12.86
N PHE A 265 3.72 -8.95 13.40
CA PHE A 265 4.99 -8.71 12.71
C PHE A 265 5.36 -9.79 11.68
N ASP A 266 4.66 -10.92 11.64
CA ASP A 266 4.99 -12.01 10.70
C ASP A 266 4.59 -11.64 9.26
N CYS A 267 5.38 -12.12 8.29
CA CYS A 267 5.12 -12.00 6.87
C CYS A 267 3.73 -12.56 6.50
N CYS A 268 3.11 -12.09 5.41
CA CYS A 268 1.88 -12.69 4.88
C CYS A 268 2.08 -14.11 4.31
N GLY A 269 3.32 -14.51 4.04
CA GLY A 269 3.65 -15.80 3.42
C GLY A 269 3.83 -15.75 1.90
N PHE A 270 3.61 -14.61 1.23
CA PHE A 270 3.80 -14.49 -0.22
C PHE A 270 5.20 -14.95 -0.64
N GLY A 271 6.23 -14.49 0.09
CA GLY A 271 7.59 -15.02 0.00
C GLY A 271 8.29 -14.88 -1.36
N PHE A 272 7.68 -14.19 -2.33
CA PHE A 272 8.12 -13.91 -3.72
C PHE A 272 8.61 -15.14 -4.48
N ARG A 273 9.80 -15.64 -4.14
CA ARG A 273 10.30 -16.93 -4.65
C ARG A 273 9.38 -18.07 -4.24
N HIS A 274 8.91 -18.12 -2.98
CA HIS A 274 8.06 -19.21 -2.50
C HIS A 274 6.74 -19.34 -3.25
N VAL A 275 6.06 -18.24 -3.60
CA VAL A 275 4.83 -18.33 -4.41
C VAL A 275 5.08 -18.88 -5.82
N LEU A 276 6.31 -18.78 -6.34
CA LEU A 276 6.67 -19.34 -7.65
C LEU A 276 7.06 -20.81 -7.58
N VAL A 277 7.83 -21.21 -6.56
CA VAL A 277 8.44 -22.56 -6.49
C VAL A 277 7.85 -23.49 -5.43
N GLN A 278 7.13 -22.95 -4.44
CA GLN A 278 6.58 -23.67 -3.27
C GLN A 278 5.22 -23.09 -2.85
N ARG A 279 4.24 -23.11 -3.76
CA ARG A 279 2.91 -22.52 -3.56
C ARG A 279 2.19 -23.03 -2.31
N ASP A 280 2.36 -24.30 -1.98
CA ASP A 280 1.71 -24.91 -0.80
C ASP A 280 2.28 -24.36 0.51
N PHE A 281 3.58 -24.02 0.54
CA PHE A 281 4.17 -23.31 1.68
C PHE A 281 3.54 -21.92 1.82
N THR A 282 3.46 -21.14 0.73
CA THR A 282 2.84 -19.80 0.76
C THR A 282 1.40 -19.85 1.26
N ARG A 283 0.60 -20.77 0.72
CA ARG A 283 -0.81 -20.93 1.11
C ARG A 283 -0.93 -21.32 2.58
N SER A 284 -0.26 -22.39 3.00
CA SER A 284 -0.31 -22.86 4.39
C SER A 284 0.23 -21.80 5.36
N PHE A 285 1.34 -21.14 5.08
CA PHE A 285 1.86 -20.09 5.95
C PHE A 285 0.83 -18.97 6.12
N SER A 286 0.28 -18.46 5.00
CA SER A 286 -0.68 -17.36 5.02
C SER A 286 -1.95 -17.70 5.81
N THR A 287 -2.46 -18.92 5.70
CA THR A 287 -3.67 -19.30 6.41
C THR A 287 -3.39 -19.69 7.86
N LEU A 288 -2.40 -20.57 8.11
CA LEU A 288 -2.15 -21.14 9.43
C LEU A 288 -1.48 -20.15 10.38
N ARG A 289 -0.54 -19.33 9.89
CA ARG A 289 0.23 -18.41 10.74
C ARG A 289 -0.41 -17.03 10.85
N LYS A 290 -1.24 -16.63 9.87
CA LYS A 290 -1.92 -15.32 9.87
C LYS A 290 -3.42 -15.45 10.07
N ILE A 291 -4.17 -15.97 9.09
CA ILE A 291 -5.64 -15.94 9.13
C ILE A 291 -6.23 -16.70 10.32
N GLU A 292 -5.78 -17.93 10.59
CA GLU A 292 -6.29 -18.72 11.73
C GLU A 292 -5.94 -18.06 13.06
N VAL A 293 -4.73 -17.49 13.19
CA VAL A 293 -4.33 -16.76 14.40
C VAL A 293 -5.23 -15.55 14.62
N MET A 294 -5.46 -14.73 13.58
CA MET A 294 -6.40 -13.61 13.63
C MET A 294 -7.81 -14.08 14.00
N LYS A 295 -8.30 -15.18 13.40
CA LYS A 295 -9.61 -15.75 13.73
C LYS A 295 -9.70 -16.22 15.18
N ASN A 296 -8.67 -16.88 15.69
CA ASN A 296 -8.69 -17.49 17.02
C ASN A 296 -8.51 -16.46 18.14
N GLU A 297 -7.66 -15.45 17.94
CA GLU A 297 -7.34 -14.46 18.98
C GLU A 297 -8.31 -13.26 18.97
N VAL A 298 -8.84 -12.92 17.80
CA VAL A 298 -9.63 -11.70 17.61
C VAL A 298 -11.00 -11.97 17.00
N ASN A 299 -11.08 -12.92 16.06
CA ASN A 299 -12.23 -13.14 15.17
C ASN A 299 -12.73 -11.84 14.50
N PRO A 300 -11.89 -11.16 13.70
CA PRO A 300 -12.24 -9.88 13.12
C PRO A 300 -13.27 -10.02 11.99
N ASP A 301 -13.99 -8.94 11.73
CA ASP A 301 -14.88 -8.81 10.56
C ASP A 301 -14.09 -8.65 9.26
N LEU A 302 -12.85 -8.18 9.36
CA LEU A 302 -12.02 -7.74 8.23
C LEU A 302 -10.52 -7.71 8.63
N THR A 303 -9.64 -8.05 7.70
CA THR A 303 -8.19 -7.78 7.80
C THR A 303 -7.79 -6.74 6.76
N VAL A 304 -7.14 -5.66 7.19
CA VAL A 304 -6.71 -4.58 6.30
C VAL A 304 -5.21 -4.66 6.07
N THR A 305 -4.78 -4.49 4.83
CA THR A 305 -3.37 -4.39 4.46
C THR A 305 -3.18 -3.30 3.42
N HIS A 306 -1.94 -3.09 2.99
CA HIS A 306 -1.61 -2.05 2.03
C HIS A 306 -0.61 -2.46 0.95
N ASP A 307 -0.41 -3.77 0.74
CA ASP A 307 0.32 -4.30 -0.40
C ASP A 307 -0.49 -5.37 -1.12
N THR A 308 -0.41 -5.38 -2.44
CA THR A 308 -1.20 -6.30 -3.26
C THR A 308 -0.76 -7.74 -3.14
N GLY A 309 0.54 -7.99 -2.92
CA GLY A 309 1.02 -9.33 -2.59
C GLY A 309 0.38 -9.81 -1.30
N CYS A 310 0.30 -8.94 -0.28
CA CYS A 310 -0.38 -9.25 0.98
C CYS A 310 -1.88 -9.52 0.79
N VAL A 311 -2.64 -8.63 0.13
CA VAL A 311 -4.08 -8.86 -0.12
C VAL A 311 -4.30 -10.15 -0.87
N THR A 312 -3.63 -10.32 -2.01
CA THR A 312 -3.80 -11.49 -2.87
C THR A 312 -3.49 -12.77 -2.11
N THR A 313 -2.41 -12.79 -1.32
CA THR A 313 -2.03 -14.00 -0.59
C THR A 313 -3.03 -14.31 0.53
N LEU A 314 -3.37 -13.31 1.34
CA LEU A 314 -4.24 -13.50 2.50
C LEU A 314 -5.69 -13.74 2.09
N ASP A 315 -6.20 -13.13 1.02
CA ASP A 315 -7.54 -13.40 0.47
C ASP A 315 -7.56 -14.74 -0.26
N LYS A 316 -6.74 -14.88 -1.32
CA LYS A 316 -6.83 -16.02 -2.25
C LYS A 316 -6.40 -17.33 -1.66
N SER A 317 -5.56 -17.37 -0.62
CA SER A 317 -5.11 -18.64 -0.04
C SER A 317 -6.14 -19.27 0.90
N GLN A 318 -7.14 -18.52 1.37
CA GLN A 318 -8.13 -19.05 2.31
C GLN A 318 -8.99 -20.15 1.69
N PHE A 319 -9.17 -20.20 0.37
CA PHE A 319 -9.96 -21.26 -0.28
C PHE A 319 -9.41 -22.67 0.02
N SER A 320 -8.09 -22.84 0.03
CA SER A 320 -7.47 -24.15 0.28
C SER A 320 -7.62 -24.57 1.73
N ALA A 321 -7.48 -23.62 2.67
CA ALA A 321 -7.72 -23.90 4.08
C ALA A 321 -9.21 -24.20 4.35
N LYS A 322 -10.12 -23.47 3.71
CA LYS A 322 -11.57 -23.70 3.80
C LYS A 322 -11.95 -25.09 3.29
N ALA A 323 -11.32 -25.58 2.23
CA ALA A 323 -11.52 -26.94 1.72
C ALA A 323 -11.05 -28.06 2.69
N HIS A 324 -10.28 -27.69 3.73
CA HIS A 324 -9.85 -28.57 4.80
C HIS A 324 -10.53 -28.24 6.15
N ASP A 325 -11.72 -27.61 6.11
CA ASP A 325 -12.54 -27.28 7.28
C ASP A 325 -11.80 -26.46 8.37
N ARG A 326 -10.84 -25.64 7.94
CA ARG A 326 -10.03 -24.80 8.82
C ARG A 326 -10.75 -23.51 9.20
N ASN A 327 -10.37 -22.92 10.33
CA ASN A 327 -11.00 -21.69 10.84
C ASN A 327 -10.51 -20.45 10.08
N VAL A 328 -11.05 -20.26 8.88
CA VAL A 328 -10.74 -19.15 7.96
C VAL A 328 -12.03 -18.44 7.52
N GLY A 329 -11.92 -17.49 6.58
CA GLY A 329 -13.04 -16.71 6.07
C GLY A 329 -13.05 -15.28 6.59
N ILE A 330 -11.87 -14.65 6.73
CA ILE A 330 -11.77 -13.21 7.01
C ILE A 330 -11.64 -12.47 5.66
N PRO A 331 -12.54 -11.53 5.34
CA PRO A 331 -12.36 -10.59 4.21
C PRO A 331 -11.06 -9.79 4.32
N VAL A 332 -10.34 -9.62 3.21
CA VAL A 332 -9.05 -8.89 3.19
C VAL A 332 -9.08 -7.73 2.21
N LEU A 333 -8.93 -6.49 2.68
CA LEU A 333 -9.06 -5.27 1.86
C LEU A 333 -7.84 -4.33 1.99
N SER A 334 -7.73 -3.34 1.08
CA SER A 334 -6.89 -2.15 1.34
C SER A 334 -7.51 -1.24 2.36
N ASP A 335 -6.65 -0.44 2.99
CA ASP A 335 -7.03 0.83 3.61
C ASP A 335 -7.77 1.78 2.64
N ALA A 336 -7.33 1.91 1.39
CA ALA A 336 -8.04 2.67 0.35
C ALA A 336 -9.46 2.13 0.05
N GLN A 337 -9.63 0.81 -0.09
CA GLN A 337 -10.97 0.20 -0.27
C GLN A 337 -11.88 0.46 0.94
N VAL A 338 -11.34 0.35 2.15
CA VAL A 338 -12.09 0.61 3.39
C VAL A 338 -12.48 2.09 3.49
N ALA A 339 -11.55 3.01 3.24
CA ALA A 339 -11.82 4.45 3.25
C ALA A 339 -12.86 4.85 2.19
N ALA A 340 -12.75 4.30 0.97
CA ALA A 340 -13.72 4.53 -0.09
C ALA A 340 -15.10 4.00 0.31
N LEU A 341 -15.19 2.78 0.85
CA LEU A 341 -16.46 2.23 1.32
C LEU A 341 -17.07 3.06 2.45
N ALA A 342 -16.26 3.53 3.41
CA ALA A 342 -16.71 4.40 4.51
C ALA A 342 -17.33 5.70 4.01
N MET A 343 -16.80 6.26 2.92
CA MET A 343 -17.32 7.45 2.26
C MET A 343 -18.48 7.18 1.29
N GLY A 344 -18.97 5.95 1.19
CA GLY A 344 -20.11 5.62 0.33
C GLY A 344 -19.75 5.14 -1.07
N ALA A 345 -18.52 4.72 -1.35
CA ALA A 345 -18.18 4.18 -2.66
C ALA A 345 -19.01 2.91 -2.99
N HIS A 346 -19.45 2.80 -4.24
CA HIS A 346 -20.27 1.66 -4.68
C HIS A 346 -19.50 0.32 -4.53
N PRO A 347 -20.08 -0.72 -3.90
CA PRO A 347 -19.36 -1.96 -3.56
C PRO A 347 -18.77 -2.72 -4.76
N PHE A 348 -19.43 -2.65 -5.93
CA PHE A 348 -19.01 -3.38 -7.13
C PHE A 348 -18.44 -2.54 -8.28
N ARG A 349 -18.80 -1.26 -8.43
CA ARG A 349 -18.18 -0.36 -9.42
C ARG A 349 -16.81 0.15 -8.97
N VAL A 350 -16.67 0.47 -7.67
CA VAL A 350 -15.46 1.10 -7.11
C VAL A 350 -14.69 0.15 -6.19
N VAL A 351 -15.31 -0.36 -5.12
CA VAL A 351 -14.59 -1.21 -4.15
C VAL A 351 -14.27 -2.58 -4.74
N GLN A 352 -15.12 -3.02 -5.68
CA GLN A 352 -15.02 -4.24 -6.47
C GLN A 352 -14.91 -5.54 -5.65
N PHE A 353 -15.83 -5.72 -4.70
CA PHE A 353 -15.89 -6.91 -3.81
C PHE A 353 -15.89 -8.26 -4.55
N HIS A 354 -16.42 -8.30 -5.77
CA HIS A 354 -16.47 -9.52 -6.60
C HIS A 354 -15.11 -10.05 -7.05
N TRP A 355 -14.04 -9.27 -6.91
CA TRP A 355 -12.67 -9.74 -7.14
C TRP A 355 -12.04 -10.40 -5.91
N HIS A 356 -12.66 -10.35 -4.74
CA HIS A 356 -12.19 -11.04 -3.54
C HIS A 356 -12.77 -12.46 -3.47
N SER A 357 -11.98 -13.42 -2.98
CA SER A 357 -12.35 -14.84 -2.90
C SER A 357 -12.97 -15.23 -1.57
N THR A 358 -12.71 -14.47 -0.53
CA THR A 358 -13.31 -14.66 0.79
C THR A 358 -14.77 -14.19 0.82
N ASP A 359 -15.54 -14.74 1.74
CA ASP A 359 -16.95 -14.38 1.88
C ASP A 359 -17.09 -13.01 2.57
N TRP A 360 -17.29 -11.98 1.76
CA TRP A 360 -17.46 -10.60 2.20
C TRP A 360 -18.90 -10.25 2.59
N ARG A 361 -19.89 -11.14 2.34
CA ARG A 361 -21.31 -10.83 2.59
C ARG A 361 -21.61 -10.51 4.05
N PRO A 362 -21.12 -11.30 5.04
CA PRO A 362 -21.35 -10.98 6.45
C PRO A 362 -20.81 -9.61 6.86
N PHE A 363 -19.70 -9.17 6.25
CA PHE A 363 -19.14 -7.85 6.50
C PHE A 363 -20.04 -6.73 5.97
N LEU A 364 -20.55 -6.85 4.74
CA LEU A 364 -21.49 -5.87 4.19
C LEU A 364 -22.85 -5.90 4.90
N ASP A 365 -23.36 -7.08 5.26
CA ASP A 365 -24.60 -7.23 6.03
C ASP A 365 -24.46 -6.54 7.40
N LYS A 366 -23.32 -6.70 8.07
CA LYS A 366 -23.03 -6.03 9.35
C LYS A 366 -23.05 -4.52 9.22
N LEU A 367 -22.57 -3.97 8.10
CA LEU A 367 -22.63 -2.53 7.80
C LEU A 367 -24.03 -2.04 7.36
N GLY A 368 -25.03 -2.91 7.29
CA GLY A 368 -26.36 -2.56 6.77
C GLY A 368 -26.38 -2.30 5.25
N ILE A 369 -25.36 -2.76 4.52
CA ILE A 369 -25.24 -2.53 3.08
C ILE A 369 -26.04 -3.60 2.34
N ASN A 370 -27.11 -3.18 1.64
CA ASN A 370 -27.88 -4.06 0.73
C ASN A 370 -27.07 -4.40 -0.52
N TRP A 371 -26.13 -5.34 -0.38
CA TRP A 371 -25.21 -5.72 -1.44
C TRP A 371 -25.91 -6.40 -2.61
N GLN A 372 -27.08 -7.03 -2.42
CA GLN A 372 -27.85 -7.64 -3.51
C GLN A 372 -28.33 -6.56 -4.48
N LYS A 373 -28.90 -5.46 -3.97
CA LYS A 373 -29.31 -4.32 -4.79
C LYS A 373 -28.15 -3.79 -5.63
N TYR A 374 -27.00 -3.51 -5.00
CA TYR A 374 -25.84 -2.97 -5.71
C TYR A 374 -25.19 -3.99 -6.66
N TRP A 375 -25.34 -5.28 -6.39
CA TRP A 375 -24.94 -6.33 -7.30
C TRP A 375 -25.83 -6.34 -8.56
N ASP A 376 -27.14 -6.24 -8.39
CA ASP A 376 -28.10 -6.18 -9.50
C ASP A 376 -27.86 -4.92 -10.36
N GLU A 377 -27.61 -3.76 -9.75
CA GLU A 377 -27.22 -2.54 -10.45
C GLU A 377 -25.96 -2.74 -11.30
N PHE A 378 -24.94 -3.40 -10.75
CA PHE A 378 -23.72 -3.73 -11.47
C PHE A 378 -23.94 -4.76 -12.59
N GLN A 379 -24.77 -5.79 -12.37
CA GLN A 379 -25.11 -6.75 -13.42
C GLN A 379 -25.84 -6.08 -14.58
N ASN A 380 -26.75 -5.15 -14.29
CA ASN A 380 -27.42 -4.35 -15.32
C ASN A 380 -26.42 -3.51 -16.13
N ASP A 381 -25.40 -2.90 -15.50
CA ASP A 381 -24.32 -2.24 -16.25
C ASP A 381 -23.63 -3.19 -17.24
N LEU A 382 -23.33 -4.43 -16.82
CA LEU A 382 -22.71 -5.43 -17.67
C LEU A 382 -23.62 -5.86 -18.83
N GLU A 383 -24.93 -5.95 -18.61
CA GLU A 383 -25.91 -6.24 -19.66
C GLU A 383 -25.97 -5.12 -20.71
N LEU A 384 -26.00 -3.86 -20.28
CA LEU A 384 -25.96 -2.70 -21.18
C LEU A 384 -24.67 -2.68 -22.00
N ILE A 385 -23.53 -3.02 -21.39
CA ILE A 385 -22.24 -3.12 -22.09
C ILE A 385 -22.27 -4.24 -23.14
N ARG A 386 -22.76 -5.43 -22.77
CA ARG A 386 -22.89 -6.57 -23.70
C ARG A 386 -23.85 -6.26 -24.86
N ALA A 387 -24.90 -5.50 -24.60
CA ALA A 387 -25.85 -5.05 -25.61
C ALA A 387 -25.31 -3.92 -26.51
N GLY A 388 -24.10 -3.40 -26.25
CA GLY A 388 -23.51 -2.28 -26.99
C GLY A 388 -24.18 -0.93 -26.70
N GLN A 389 -25.00 -0.84 -25.65
CA GLN A 389 -25.67 0.39 -25.23
C GLN A 389 -24.78 1.26 -24.34
N LYS A 390 -23.68 0.71 -23.85
CA LYS A 390 -22.69 1.36 -22.99
C LYS A 390 -21.28 0.88 -23.36
N SER A 391 -20.30 1.77 -23.42
CA SER A 391 -18.91 1.40 -23.77
C SER A 391 -18.13 0.78 -22.60
N GLY A 392 -18.56 1.05 -21.37
CA GLY A 392 -17.92 0.59 -20.13
C GLY A 392 -18.51 1.29 -18.92
N ILE A 393 -18.07 0.92 -17.71
CA ILE A 393 -18.43 1.65 -16.48
C ILE A 393 -17.56 2.91 -16.42
N THR A 394 -18.20 4.06 -16.20
CA THR A 394 -17.57 5.38 -16.18
C THR A 394 -17.58 5.96 -14.78
N TRP A 395 -16.86 7.07 -14.58
CA TRP A 395 -16.92 7.80 -13.31
C TRP A 395 -18.28 8.44 -13.05
N GLU A 396 -19.02 8.83 -14.09
CA GLU A 396 -20.39 9.35 -13.93
C GLU A 396 -21.33 8.32 -13.26
N ASP A 397 -21.07 7.02 -13.47
CA ASP A 397 -21.83 5.92 -12.87
C ASP A 397 -21.51 5.67 -11.39
N ALA A 398 -20.36 6.17 -10.92
CA ALA A 398 -19.74 5.74 -9.66
C ALA A 398 -19.37 6.90 -8.72
N ASP A 399 -19.31 8.14 -9.21
CA ASP A 399 -18.85 9.30 -8.44
C ASP A 399 -19.83 9.70 -7.35
N LYS A 400 -21.12 9.39 -7.47
CA LYS A 400 -22.11 9.69 -6.43
C LYS A 400 -21.97 8.70 -5.29
N PRO A 401 -21.68 9.17 -4.05
CA PRO A 401 -21.71 8.31 -2.87
C PRO A 401 -23.08 7.63 -2.74
N VAL A 402 -23.03 6.35 -2.45
CA VAL A 402 -24.19 5.54 -2.11
C VAL A 402 -24.60 5.87 -0.68
N VAL A 403 -25.84 6.33 -0.52
CA VAL A 403 -26.47 6.43 0.80
C VAL A 403 -27.02 5.06 1.13
N TYR A 404 -26.33 4.35 2.01
CA TYR A 404 -26.82 3.08 2.55
C TYR A 404 -27.92 3.39 3.56
N GLY A 405 -29.14 2.96 3.25
CA GLY A 405 -30.34 3.21 4.04
C GLY A 405 -31.10 1.94 4.32
#